data_AF-A0A839LJY6-F1
#
_entry.id   AF-A0A839LJY6-F1
#
_cell.length_a   1.000
_cell.length_b   1.000
_cell.length_c   1.000
_cell.angle_alpha   90.00
_cell.angle_beta   90.00
_cell.angle_gamma   90.00
#
_symmetry.space_group_name_H-M   'P 1'
#
loop_
_entity.id
_entity.type
_entity.pdbx_description
1 polymer ?
#
loop_
_entity_poly.entity_id
_entity_poly.type
_entity_poly.pdbx_seq_one_letter_code
_entity_poly.pdbx_strand_id
1 'polypeptide(L)'
;MILNGTEDPLVPYGDGEINLLGLFYKGGQVLSSTASAQYFADRTAIAGTPRLTGTPTAQGSRIEHARWQAADGHTEAELVTLHGAGHGLPKPWARHPRLLGPSPTEPNGPALVWDFFERQARH
;
A
#
# COMPACT_ATOMS: atom_id res chain seq x y z
N MET A 1 -2.12 -4.18 7.19
CA MET A 1 -2.10 -3.17 6.12
C MET A 1 -1.00 -3.47 5.11
N ILE A 2 -1.24 -3.19 3.83
CA ILE A 2 -0.25 -3.05 2.76
C ILE A 2 -0.29 -1.61 2.28
N LEU A 3 0.87 -0.99 2.04
CA LEU A 3 0.98 0.34 1.42
C LEU A 3 1.97 0.23 0.27
N ASN A 4 1.53 0.53 -0.95
CA ASN A 4 2.35 0.34 -2.14
C ASN A 4 2.03 1.36 -3.24
N GLY A 5 3.07 1.73 -4.00
CA GLY A 5 3.00 2.69 -5.09
C GLY A 5 2.80 2.00 -6.44
N THR A 6 1.98 2.59 -7.32
CA THR A 6 1.68 1.99 -8.63
C THR A 6 2.84 2.04 -9.62
N GLU A 7 3.87 2.85 -9.34
CA GLU A 7 5.08 3.00 -10.15
C GLU A 7 6.33 2.48 -9.41
N ASP A 8 6.15 1.55 -8.46
CA ASP A 8 7.25 0.89 -7.75
C ASP A 8 8.12 0.08 -8.74
N PRO A 9 9.39 0.49 -8.98
CA PRO A 9 10.25 -0.17 -9.95
C PRO A 9 10.99 -1.38 -9.36
N LEU A 10 10.69 -1.78 -8.12
CA LEU A 10 11.29 -2.93 -7.45
C LEU A 10 10.27 -4.05 -7.22
N VAL A 11 9.16 -3.73 -6.56
CA VAL A 11 8.06 -4.65 -6.23
C VAL A 11 6.84 -4.23 -7.04
N PRO A 12 6.48 -4.97 -8.12
CA PRO A 12 5.34 -4.63 -8.95
C PRO A 12 4.06 -4.49 -8.13
N TYR A 13 3.29 -3.43 -8.40
CA TYR A 13 1.97 -3.24 -7.79
C TYR A 13 0.94 -4.25 -8.32
N GLY A 14 1.02 -4.54 -9.63
CA GLY A 14 0.36 -5.69 -10.22
C GLY A 14 1.05 -6.99 -9.82
N ASP A 15 0.71 -8.09 -10.46
CA ASP A 15 1.54 -9.29 -10.39
C ASP A 15 2.82 -9.09 -11.20
N GLY A 16 3.89 -9.78 -10.83
CA GLY A 16 5.15 -9.72 -11.57
C GLY A 16 6.33 -10.31 -10.84
N GLU A 17 7.48 -10.33 -11.51
CA GLU A 17 8.75 -10.68 -10.92
C GLU A 17 9.36 -9.45 -10.23
N ILE A 18 9.77 -9.60 -8.96
CA ILE A 18 10.56 -8.57 -8.27
C ILE A 18 11.83 -8.33 -9.06
N ASN A 19 12.04 -7.11 -9.52
CA ASN A 19 13.22 -6.73 -10.29
C ASN A 19 13.58 -5.29 -9.99
N LEU A 20 14.87 -4.94 -9.92
CA LEU A 20 15.27 -3.52 -9.85
C LEU A 20 15.71 -3.07 -11.24
N LEU A 21 14.89 -2.23 -11.88
CA LEU A 21 15.14 -1.68 -13.22
C LEU A 21 15.42 -2.77 -14.29
N GLY A 22 14.86 -3.96 -14.13
CA GLY A 22 15.01 -5.07 -15.07
C GLY A 22 16.43 -5.67 -15.22
N LEU A 23 17.42 -5.24 -14.42
CA LEU A 23 18.83 -5.53 -14.70
C LEU A 23 19.62 -6.12 -13.51
N PHE A 24 19.25 -5.82 -12.25
CA PHE A 24 20.17 -6.02 -11.12
C PHE A 24 19.67 -6.92 -9.99
N TYR A 25 18.43 -7.41 -10.05
CA TYR A 25 17.86 -8.26 -9.01
C TYR A 25 16.69 -9.08 -9.56
N LYS A 26 16.56 -10.35 -9.16
CA LYS A 26 15.42 -11.23 -9.44
C LYS A 26 14.95 -11.88 -8.14
N GLY A 27 13.92 -11.32 -7.54
CA GLY A 27 13.40 -11.77 -6.24
C GLY A 27 12.30 -12.83 -6.33
N GLY A 28 11.97 -13.30 -7.53
CA GLY A 28 10.89 -14.24 -7.78
C GLY A 28 9.54 -13.57 -8.04
N GLN A 29 8.53 -14.39 -8.34
CA GLN A 29 7.18 -13.96 -8.68
C GLN A 29 6.39 -13.57 -7.42
N VAL A 30 5.71 -12.43 -7.47
CA VAL A 30 4.80 -11.96 -6.41
C VAL A 30 3.36 -11.85 -6.92
N LEU A 31 2.44 -11.96 -5.97
CA LEU A 31 1.03 -11.59 -6.17
C LEU A 31 0.93 -10.07 -6.31
N SER A 32 -0.14 -9.60 -6.96
CA SER A 32 -0.48 -8.18 -6.95
C SER A 32 -0.76 -7.66 -5.55
N SER A 33 -0.63 -6.35 -5.36
CA SER A 33 -0.97 -5.68 -4.10
C SER A 33 -2.43 -5.95 -3.69
N THR A 34 -3.36 -5.93 -4.64
CA THR A 34 -4.77 -6.27 -4.40
C THR A 34 -4.94 -7.73 -3.98
N ALA A 35 -4.30 -8.67 -4.68
CA ALA A 35 -4.38 -10.10 -4.35
C ALA A 35 -3.72 -10.41 -2.99
N SER A 36 -2.62 -9.73 -2.67
CA SER A 36 -1.95 -9.84 -1.37
C SER A 36 -2.82 -9.31 -0.22
N ALA A 37 -3.52 -8.19 -0.42
CA ALA A 37 -4.45 -7.66 0.57
C ALA A 37 -5.66 -8.58 0.76
N GLN A 38 -6.21 -9.11 -0.32
CA GLN A 38 -7.29 -10.12 -0.27
C GLN A 38 -6.83 -11.38 0.48
N TYR A 39 -5.61 -11.87 0.21
CA TYR A 39 -5.03 -13.01 0.93
C TYR A 39 -5.02 -12.78 2.46
N PHE A 40 -4.67 -11.57 2.92
CA PHE A 40 -4.72 -11.25 4.35
C PHE A 40 -6.15 -11.18 4.89
N ALA A 41 -7.08 -10.57 4.14
CA ALA A 41 -8.50 -10.56 4.50
C ALA A 41 -9.05 -11.98 4.68
N ASP A 42 -8.76 -12.87 3.74
CA ASP A 42 -9.16 -14.29 3.76
C ASP A 42 -8.55 -15.02 4.97
N ARG A 43 -7.25 -14.80 5.23
CA ARG A 43 -6.54 -15.36 6.40
C ARG A 43 -7.14 -14.93 7.74
N THR A 44 -7.78 -13.77 7.78
CA THR A 44 -8.50 -13.24 8.96
C THR A 44 -10.00 -13.53 8.95
N ALA A 45 -10.49 -14.33 8.00
CA ALA A 45 -11.90 -14.67 7.82
C ALA A 45 -12.82 -13.45 7.63
N ILE A 46 -12.31 -12.37 7.03
CA ILE A 46 -13.12 -11.22 6.65
C ILE A 46 -13.82 -11.54 5.33
N ALA A 47 -15.16 -11.58 5.35
CA ALA A 47 -15.97 -11.84 4.16
C ALA A 47 -16.29 -10.53 3.41
N GLY A 48 -16.46 -10.64 2.08
CA GLY A 48 -16.96 -9.55 1.23
C GLY A 48 -15.88 -8.78 0.47
N THR A 49 -16.32 -7.78 -0.29
CA THR A 49 -15.45 -6.90 -1.07
C THR A 49 -15.01 -5.69 -0.24
N PRO A 50 -13.82 -5.12 -0.51
CA PRO A 50 -13.37 -3.96 0.23
C PRO A 50 -14.25 -2.73 -0.04
N ARG A 51 -14.37 -1.87 0.96
CA ARG A 51 -14.83 -0.51 0.76
C ARG A 51 -13.69 0.32 0.16
N LEU A 52 -13.96 0.96 -0.97
CA LEU A 52 -13.02 1.85 -1.64
C LEU A 52 -13.26 3.31 -1.24
N THR A 53 -12.21 4.02 -0.85
CA THR A 53 -12.24 5.48 -0.64
C THR A 53 -11.01 6.12 -1.26
N GLY A 54 -11.19 7.18 -2.04
CA GLY A 54 -10.09 7.93 -2.66
C GLY A 54 -9.95 9.33 -2.08
N THR A 55 -8.73 9.82 -1.96
CA THR A 55 -8.45 11.20 -1.54
C THR A 55 -7.34 11.78 -2.42
N PRO A 56 -7.55 12.94 -3.06
CA PRO A 56 -6.46 13.65 -3.72
C PRO A 56 -5.50 14.21 -2.67
N THR A 57 -4.20 14.19 -2.98
CA THR A 57 -3.18 14.92 -2.21
C THR A 57 -3.06 16.35 -2.71
N ALA A 58 -2.48 17.24 -1.90
CA ALA A 58 -2.25 18.63 -2.31
C ALA A 58 -1.30 18.73 -3.52
N GLN A 59 -0.47 17.71 -3.74
CA GLN A 59 0.50 17.64 -4.83
C GLN A 59 -0.04 16.95 -6.10
N GLY A 60 -1.36 16.74 -6.19
CA GLY A 60 -2.01 16.17 -7.38
C GLY A 60 -1.87 14.65 -7.52
N SER A 61 -1.15 13.98 -6.61
CA SER A 61 -1.19 12.51 -6.50
C SER A 61 -2.51 12.04 -5.87
N ARG A 62 -2.94 10.82 -6.15
CA ARG A 62 -4.16 10.22 -5.57
C ARG A 62 -3.78 9.11 -4.60
N ILE A 63 -4.45 9.09 -3.46
CA ILE A 63 -4.42 7.96 -2.53
C ILE A 63 -5.75 7.23 -2.66
N GLU A 64 -5.70 5.91 -2.72
CA GLU A 64 -6.88 5.06 -2.65
C GLU A 64 -6.72 4.06 -1.50
N HIS A 65 -7.78 3.87 -0.74
CA HIS A 65 -7.87 2.89 0.33
C HIS A 65 -8.88 1.82 -0.08
N ALA A 66 -8.47 0.57 -0.04
CA ALA A 66 -9.35 -0.58 -0.11
C ALA A 66 -9.36 -1.27 1.26
N ARG A 67 -10.48 -1.21 1.98
CA ARG A 67 -10.61 -1.74 3.34
C ARG A 67 -11.60 -2.89 3.42
N TRP A 68 -11.11 -4.03 3.85
CA TRP A 68 -11.92 -5.16 4.30
C TRP A 68 -12.10 -5.03 5.81
N GLN A 69 -13.34 -5.14 6.28
CA GLN A 69 -13.66 -5.04 7.69
C GLN A 69 -14.55 -6.21 8.10
N ALA A 70 -14.18 -6.89 9.18
CA ALA A 70 -15.02 -7.94 9.76
C ALA A 70 -16.32 -7.36 10.30
N ALA A 71 -17.32 -8.23 10.47
CA ALA A 71 -18.61 -7.85 11.04
C ALA A 71 -18.51 -7.33 12.48
N ASP A 72 -17.44 -7.68 13.21
CA ASP A 72 -17.16 -7.16 14.55
C ASP A 72 -16.68 -5.69 14.54
N GLY A 73 -16.35 -5.13 13.37
CA GLY A 73 -15.86 -3.77 13.21
C GLY A 73 -14.40 -3.56 13.65
N HIS A 74 -13.76 -4.56 14.26
CA HIS A 74 -12.44 -4.44 14.85
C HIS A 74 -11.33 -5.04 13.97
N THR A 75 -11.60 -6.18 13.34
CA THR A 75 -10.59 -6.84 12.51
C THR A 75 -10.64 -6.24 11.09
N GLU A 76 -9.55 -5.64 10.63
CA GLU A 76 -9.45 -5.10 9.27
C GLU A 76 -8.18 -5.53 8.51
N ALA A 77 -8.34 -5.63 7.19
CA ALA A 77 -7.24 -5.64 6.23
C ALA A 77 -7.38 -4.40 5.34
N GLU A 78 -6.27 -3.74 5.03
CA GLU A 78 -6.26 -2.51 4.26
C GLU A 78 -5.14 -2.55 3.22
N LEU A 79 -5.47 -2.18 1.98
CA LEU A 79 -4.53 -1.77 0.95
C LEU A 79 -4.61 -0.26 0.79
N VAL A 80 -3.48 0.42 0.95
CA VAL A 80 -3.29 1.82 0.61
C VAL A 80 -2.49 1.92 -0.68
N THR A 81 -3.14 2.41 -1.73
CA THR A 81 -2.56 2.58 -3.06
C THR A 81 -2.15 4.02 -3.26
N LEU A 82 -0.86 4.21 -3.53
CA LEU A 82 -0.29 5.52 -3.84
C LEU A 82 -0.10 5.63 -5.36
N HIS A 83 -1.04 6.29 -6.03
CA HIS A 83 -0.98 6.42 -7.48
C HIS A 83 0.20 7.30 -7.91
N GLY A 84 1.02 6.77 -8.82
CA GLY A 84 2.23 7.44 -9.33
C GLY A 84 3.43 7.40 -8.37
N ALA A 85 3.34 6.69 -7.24
CA ALA A 85 4.45 6.57 -6.29
C ALA A 85 5.33 5.35 -6.59
N GLY A 86 6.61 5.46 -6.26
CA GLY A 86 7.61 4.40 -6.41
C GLY A 86 7.84 3.57 -5.14
N HIS A 87 9.00 2.92 -5.06
CA HIS A 87 9.48 2.07 -3.97
C HIS A 87 9.98 2.90 -2.77
N GLY A 88 9.03 3.48 -2.02
CA GLY A 88 9.37 4.21 -0.81
C GLY A 88 8.15 4.56 0.03
N LEU A 89 8.37 4.67 1.34
CA LEU A 89 7.35 5.18 2.26
C LEU A 89 7.33 6.71 2.19
N PRO A 90 6.21 7.35 1.79
CA PRO A 90 6.13 8.79 1.72
C PRO A 90 6.27 9.39 3.12
N LYS A 91 7.06 10.46 3.21
CA LYS A 91 7.30 11.19 4.46
C LYS A 91 7.49 12.68 4.17
N PRO A 92 6.89 13.57 4.98
CA PRO A 92 6.91 15.00 4.69
C PRO A 92 8.29 15.65 4.78
N TRP A 93 9.23 15.01 5.48
CA TRP A 93 10.56 15.59 5.76
C TRP A 93 11.70 15.09 4.88
N ALA A 94 11.49 14.10 4.01
CA ALA A 94 12.56 13.57 3.18
C ALA A 94 12.06 12.85 1.92
N ARG A 95 12.83 12.94 0.84
CA ARG A 95 12.57 12.23 -0.42
C ARG A 95 13.58 11.11 -0.61
N HIS A 96 13.16 10.02 -1.23
CA HIS A 96 14.03 8.92 -1.61
C HIS A 96 14.81 9.22 -2.92
N PRO A 97 15.92 8.52 -3.18
CA PRO A 97 16.59 8.57 -4.47
C PRO A 97 15.65 8.23 -5.63
N ARG A 98 15.78 8.94 -6.76
CA ARG A 98 14.93 8.75 -7.94
C ARG A 98 15.00 7.35 -8.57
N LEU A 99 16.04 6.58 -8.26
CA LEU A 99 16.20 5.19 -8.71
C LEU A 99 15.05 4.29 -8.23
N LEU A 100 14.42 4.66 -7.11
CA LEU A 100 13.29 3.95 -6.51
C LEU A 100 11.95 4.49 -7.02
N GLY A 101 11.92 5.20 -8.15
CA GLY A 101 10.71 5.81 -8.69
C GLY A 101 10.32 7.12 -7.99
N PRO A 102 9.14 7.69 -8.31
CA PRO A 102 8.70 8.95 -7.71
C PRO A 102 8.49 8.81 -6.20
N SER A 103 9.04 9.76 -5.43
CA SER A 103 8.93 9.77 -3.97
C SER A 103 8.05 10.93 -3.53
N PRO A 104 6.72 10.76 -3.45
CA PRO A 104 5.85 11.80 -2.92
C PRO A 104 6.15 12.04 -1.43
N THR A 105 5.88 13.27 -0.97
CA THR A 105 6.04 13.64 0.45
C THR A 105 4.70 13.59 1.20
N GLU A 106 3.61 13.30 0.49
CA GLU A 106 2.25 13.12 1.00
C GLU A 106 1.70 11.79 0.47
N PRO A 107 0.89 11.07 1.25
CA PRO A 107 0.51 11.34 2.65
C PRO A 107 1.67 11.09 3.61
N ASN A 108 1.49 11.38 4.90
CA ASN A 108 2.44 10.95 5.94
C ASN A 108 2.30 9.43 6.14
N GLY A 109 3.16 8.66 5.47
CA GLY A 109 3.13 7.19 5.51
C GLY A 109 3.24 6.62 6.93
N PRO A 110 4.19 7.05 7.77
CA PRO A 110 4.26 6.63 9.17
C PRO A 110 2.98 6.89 9.96
N ALA A 111 2.32 8.04 9.75
CA ALA A 111 1.04 8.33 10.40
C ALA A 111 -0.06 7.35 9.94
N LEU A 112 -0.14 7.02 8.65
CA LEU A 112 -1.09 6.02 8.16
C LEU A 112 -0.89 4.64 8.80
N VAL A 113 0.37 4.22 8.97
CA VAL A 113 0.71 2.97 9.65
C VAL A 113 0.24 3.01 11.12
N TRP A 114 0.47 4.13 11.80
CA TRP A 114 0.03 4.33 13.17
C TRP A 114 -1.50 4.28 13.29
N ASP A 115 -2.21 5.06 12.47
CA ASP A 115 -3.67 5.12 12.46
C ASP A 115 -4.29 3.74 12.23
N PHE A 116 -3.65 2.90 11.40
CA PHE A 116 -4.08 1.50 11.22
C PHE A 116 -4.00 0.72 12.53
N PHE A 117 -2.85 0.74 13.21
CA PHE A 117 -2.68 -0.01 14.46
C PHE A 117 -3.52 0.53 15.62
N GLU A 118 -3.70 1.85 15.70
CA GLU A 118 -4.56 2.47 16.71
C GLU A 118 -6.00 1.95 16.60
N ARG A 119 -6.55 1.82 15.38
CA ARG A 119 -7.89 1.23 15.17
C ARG A 119 -7.99 -0.24 15.58
N GLN A 120 -6.87 -0.96 15.69
CA GLN A 120 -6.86 -2.37 16.14
C GLN A 120 -6.74 -2.50 17.66
N ALA A 121 -6.41 -1.41 18.36
CA ALA A 121 -6.24 -1.45 19.81
C ALA A 121 -7.59 -1.78 20.46
N ARG A 122 -7.59 -2.81 21.32
CA ARG A 122 -8.75 -3.11 22.18
C ARG A 122 -8.72 -2.11 23.33
N HIS A 123 -9.73 -1.25 23.43
CA HIS A 123 -9.98 -0.43 24.61
C HIS A 123 -10.85 -1.19 25.61
#